data_AF-A0A9E4HLX9-F1
#
_entry.id   AF-A0A9E4HLX9-F1
#
_cell.length_a   1.000
_cell.length_b   1.000
_cell.length_c   1.000
_cell.angle_alpha   90.00
_cell.angle_beta   90.00
_cell.angle_gamma   90.00
#
_symmetry.space_group_name_H-M   'P 1'
#
loop_
_entity.id
_entity.type
_entity.pdbx_description
1 polymer ?
#
loop_
_entity_poly.entity_id
_entity_poly.type
_entity_poly.pdbx_seq_one_letter_code
_entity_poly.pdbx_strand_id
1 'polypeptide(L)' 'MANLQVKNVPDELHARLRRHARSRNCSMSAAVLEAIEHELASWEWRERLAIHPTTDLGIDAATLIAEERDLREAELA' A
#
# COMPACT_ATOMS: atom_id res chain seq x y z
N MET A 1 8.77 -25.55 0.25
CA MET A 1 8.95 -24.32 1.05
C MET A 1 10.24 -23.65 0.58
N ALA A 2 10.14 -22.46 -0.01
CA ALA A 2 11.32 -21.67 -0.33
C ALA A 2 11.77 -20.93 0.93
N ASN A 3 13.07 -20.89 1.19
CA ASN A 3 13.64 -20.11 2.29
C ASN A 3 14.36 -18.90 1.70
N LEU A 4 13.92 -17.69 2.08
CA LEU A 4 14.55 -16.44 1.67
C LEU A 4 15.37 -15.89 2.83
N GLN A 5 16.69 -15.87 2.66
CA GLN A 5 17.59 -15.23 3.62
C GLN A 5 17.99 -13.86 3.11
N VAL A 6 17.59 -12.81 3.81
CA VAL A 6 18.05 -11.44 3.55
C VAL A 6 19.26 -11.16 4.42
N LYS A 7 20.39 -10.82 3.78
CA LYS A 7 21.64 -10.45 4.48
C LYS A 7 21.82 -8.94 4.47
N ASN A 8 22.63 -8.43 5.39
CA ASN A 8 22.96 -7.00 5.49
C ASN A 8 21.75 -6.08 5.72
N VAL A 9 20.75 -6.53 6.49
CA VAL A 9 19.64 -5.68 6.91
C VAL A 9 20.19 -4.61 7.86
N PRO A 10 20.02 -3.31 7.57
CA PRO A 10 20.46 -2.26 8.48
C PRO A 10 19.82 -2.41 9.87
N ASP A 11 20.58 -2.18 10.93
CA ASP A 11 20.10 -2.35 12.30
C ASP A 11 18.83 -1.52 12.60
N GLU A 12 18.77 -0.31 12.04
CA GLU A 12 17.61 0.58 12.16
C GLU A 12 16.36 -0.05 11.51
N LEU A 13 16.50 -0.67 10.33
CA LEU A 13 15.39 -1.34 9.67
C LEU A 13 14.94 -2.57 10.46
N HIS A 14 15.90 -3.34 10.98
CA HIS A 14 15.61 -4.49 11.83
C HIS A 14 14.87 -4.09 13.12
N ALA A 15 15.28 -3.00 13.77
CA ALA A 15 14.60 -2.46 14.95
C ALA A 15 13.17 -2.00 14.65
N ARG A 16 12.96 -1.32 13.50
CA ARG A 16 11.64 -0.91 13.04
C ARG A 16 10.72 -2.10 12.76
N LEU A 17 11.22 -3.13 12.08
CA LEU A 17 10.48 -4.37 11.81
C LEU A 17 10.09 -5.09 13.11
N ARG A 18 11.02 -5.20 14.06
CA ARG A 18 10.75 -5.80 15.37
C ARG A 18 9.66 -5.06 16.15
N ARG A 19 9.71 -3.72 16.14
CA ARG A 19 8.67 -2.88 16.77
C ARG A 19 7.32 -3.06 16.08
N HIS A 20 7.30 -3.10 14.75
CA HIS A 20 6.09 -3.32 13.97
C HIS A 20 5.44 -4.68 14.30
N ALA A 21 6.22 -5.77 14.25
CA ALA A 21 5.75 -7.11 14.60
C ALA A 21 5.19 -7.18 16.03
N ARG A 22 5.87 -6.54 16.99
CA ARG A 22 5.41 -6.47 18.39
C ARG A 22 4.09 -5.73 18.54
N SER A 23 3.90 -4.61 17.83
CA SER A 23 2.65 -3.84 17.89
C SER A 23 1.46 -4.61 17.33
N ARG A 24 1.70 -5.53 16.40
CA ARG A 24 0.67 -6.39 15.78
C ARG A 24 0.56 -7.77 16.43
N ASN A 25 1.30 -8.03 17.51
CA ASN A 25 1.35 -9.31 18.21
C ASN A 25 1.65 -10.51 17.27
N CYS A 26 2.52 -10.31 16.27
CA CYS A 26 2.89 -11.33 15.30
C CYS A 26 4.42 -11.58 15.29
N SER A 27 4.85 -12.64 14.62
CA SER A 27 6.28 -12.90 14.43
C SER A 27 6.88 -11.92 13.42
N MET A 28 8.19 -11.68 13.52
CA MET A 28 8.89 -10.81 12.58
C MET A 28 8.86 -11.37 11.15
N SER A 29 8.91 -12.70 11.00
CA SER A 29 8.75 -13.34 9.69
C SER A 29 7.35 -13.10 9.10
N ALA A 30 6.29 -13.22 9.90
CA ALA A 30 4.94 -12.95 9.44
C ALA A 30 4.77 -11.48 9.04
N ALA A 31 5.29 -10.55 9.83
CA ALA A 31 5.26 -9.12 9.51
C ALA A 31 5.99 -8.79 8.20
N VAL A 32 7.14 -9.43 7.94
CA VAL A 32 7.89 -9.24 6.70
C VAL A 32 7.15 -9.84 5.51
N LEU A 33 6.60 -11.05 5.65
CA LEU A 33 5.84 -11.69 4.58
C LEU A 33 4.60 -10.86 4.20
N GLU A 34 3.85 -10.39 5.19
CA GLU A 34 2.68 -9.53 4.96
C GLU A 34 3.07 -8.24 4.22
N ALA A 35 4.19 -7.61 4.60
CA ALA A 35 4.67 -6.41 3.94
C ALA A 35 5.09 -6.66 2.48
N ILE A 36 5.73 -7.81 2.21
CA ILE A 36 6.12 -8.20 0.85
C ILE A 36 4.89 -8.48 -0.01
N GLU A 37 3.91 -9.24 0.51
CA GLU A 37 2.65 -9.53 -0.18
C GLU A 37 1.90 -8.23 -0.52
N HIS A 38 1.86 -7.29 0.41
CA HIS A 38 1.22 -5.98 0.18
C HIS A 38 1.92 -5.16 -0.91
N GLU A 39 3.25 -5.13 -0.92
CA GLU A 39 4.00 -4.39 -1.95
C GLU A 39 3.85 -5.06 -3.33
N LEU A 40 3.90 -6.39 -3.40
CA LEU A 40 3.67 -7.13 -4.65
C LEU A 40 2.26 -6.87 -5.20
N ALA A 41 1.23 -6.95 -4.35
CA ALA A 41 -0.14 -6.65 -4.76
C ALA A 41 -0.30 -5.21 -5.25
N SER A 42 0.39 -4.25 -4.60
CA SER A 42 0.40 -2.84 -5.00
C SER A 42 1.08 -2.64 -6.35
N TRP A 43 2.23 -3.28 -6.57
CA TRP A 43 2.95 -3.24 -7.83
C TRP A 43 2.16 -3.87 -8.98
N GLU A 44 1.60 -5.07 -8.77
CA GLU A 44 0.75 -5.75 -9.75
C GLU A 44 -0.49 -4.91 -10.10
N TRP A 45 -1.09 -4.25 -9.11
CA TRP A 45 -2.21 -3.35 -9.35
C TRP A 45 -1.81 -2.16 -10.23
N ARG A 46 -0.64 -1.55 -9.97
CA ARG A 46 -0.12 -0.44 -10.78
C ARG A 46 0.18 -0.89 -12.22
N GLU A 47 0.76 -2.08 -12.40
CA GLU A 47 1.01 -2.63 -13.74
C GLU A 47 -0.29 -2.85 -14.51
N ARG A 48 -1.31 -3.47 -13.88
CA ARG A 48 -2.61 -3.64 -14.52
C ARG A 48 -3.24 -2.31 -14.88
N LEU A 49 -3.17 -1.32 -14.00
CA LEU A 49 -3.72 0.02 -14.25
C LEU A 49 -3.03 0.69 -15.45
N ALA A 50 -1.71 0.55 -15.57
CA ALA A 50 -0.92 1.17 -16.64
C ALA A 50 -1.26 0.63 -18.05
N ILE A 51 -1.85 -0.56 -18.15
CA ILE A 51 -2.29 -1.13 -19.44
C ILE A 51 -3.56 -0.42 -19.94
N HIS A 52 -4.35 0.16 -19.06
CA HIS A 52 -5.58 0.83 -19.46
C HIS A 52 -5.29 2.19 -20.12
N PRO A 53 -5.96 2.51 -21.24
CA PRO A 53 -5.84 3.82 -21.86
C PRO A 53 -6.29 4.90 -20.86
N THR A 54 -5.55 6.01 -20.83
CA THR A 54 -5.92 7.16 -20.01
C THR A 54 -7.22 7.73 -20.55
N THR A 55 -8.28 7.74 -19.74
CA THR A 55 -9.56 8.36 -20.12
C THR A 55 -9.46 9.86 -19.91
N ASP A 56 -9.67 10.63 -20.99
CA ASP A 56 -9.90 12.07 -20.85
C ASP A 56 -11.29 12.30 -20.26
N LEU A 57 -11.35 12.89 -19.07
CA LEU A 57 -12.59 13.17 -18.36
C LEU A 57 -13.24 14.48 -18.84
N GLY A 58 -12.56 15.29 -19.67
CA GLY A 58 -13.04 16.60 -20.10
C GLY A 58 -13.07 17.67 -19.01
N ILE A 59 -12.76 17.29 -17.77
CA ILE A 59 -12.61 18.13 -16.58
C ILE A 59 -11.40 17.65 -15.78
N ASP A 60 -10.83 18.54 -14.96
CA ASP A 60 -9.73 18.17 -14.08
C ASP A 60 -10.19 17.17 -13.02
N ALA A 61 -9.44 16.08 -12.87
CA ALA A 61 -9.79 15.00 -11.95
C ALA A 61 -9.82 15.46 -10.49
N ALA A 62 -8.99 16.43 -10.09
CA ALA A 62 -9.00 16.95 -8.73
C ALA A 62 -10.29 17.74 -8.43
N THR A 63 -10.79 18.50 -9.42
CA THR A 63 -12.08 19.19 -9.31
C THR A 63 -13.23 18.20 -9.09
N LEU A 64 -13.31 17.14 -9.90
CA LEU A 64 -14.36 16.12 -9.76
C LEU A 64 -14.29 15.41 -8.40
N ILE A 65 -13.08 15.05 -7.93
CA ILE A 65 -12.89 14.42 -6.62
C ILE A 65 -13.30 15.34 -5.48
N ALA A 66 -13.06 16.65 -5.61
CA ALA A 66 -13.47 17.62 -4.60
C ALA A 66 -15.00 17.74 -4.53
N GLU A 67 -15.67 17.86 -5.68
CA GLU A 67 -17.14 17.91 -5.76
C GLU A 67 -17.79 16.67 -5.13
N GLU A 68 -17.29 15.47 -5.44
CA GLU A 68 -17.80 14.22 -4.85
C GLU A 68 -17.58 14.13 -3.34
N ARG A 69 -16.47 14.68 -2.83
CA ARG A 69 -16.22 14.73 -1.39
C ARG A 69 -17.18 15.68 -0.68
N ASP A 70 -17.41 16.85 -1.25
CA ASP A 70 -18.33 17.86 -0.71
C ASP A 70 -19.77 17.33 -0.68
N LEU A 71 -20.20 16.66 -1.76
CA LEU A 71 -21.51 15.99 -1.83
C LEU A 71 -21.66 14.93 -0.74
N ARG A 72 -20.65 14.06 -0.59
CA ARG A 72 -20.66 13.01 0.44
C ARG A 72 -20.69 13.59 1.85
N GLU A 73 -19.98 14.68 2.11
CA GLU A 73 -19.99 15.33 3.42
C GLU A 73 -21.35 15.97 3.72
N ALA A 74 -22.01 16.55 2.72
CA ALA A 74 -23.37 17.08 2.84
C ALA A 74 -24.43 15.99 3.11
N GLU A 75 -24.29 14.78 2.56
CA GLU A 75 -25.18 13.64 2.84
C GLU A 75 -25.00 13.03 4.24
N LEU A 76 -23.83 13.25 4.86
CA LEU A 76 -23.48 12.72 6.18
C LEU A 76 -23.72 13.71 7.33
N ALA A 77 -24.14 14.94 7.01
CA ALA A 77 -24.43 16.03 7.96
C ALA A 77 -25.92 16.10 8.34
#